data_AF-A0A7Y3U9K8-F1
#
_entry.id   AF-A0A7Y3U9K8-F1
#
_cell.length_a   1.000
_cell.length_b   1.000
_cell.length_c   1.000
_cell.angle_alpha   90.00
_cell.angle_beta   90.00
_cell.angle_gamma   90.00
#
_symmetry.space_group_name_H-M   'P 1'
#
loop_
_entity.id
_entity.type
_entity.pdbx_description
1 polymer ?
#
loop_
_entity_poly.entity_id
_entity_poly.type
_entity_poly.pdbx_seq_one_letter_code
_entity_poly.pdbx_strand_id
1 'polypeptide(L)'
;MPARQLAARARELGVRHVYQGCKDKRDALQDVLGRCGISSSRAAAIGDDLPDLHILNGVGYPMAVRDAVAEVRQAARFVTSAPGGQGAVREAIEHLMGPRWQQVVSGYVSNQEITENVVPDGTP
;
A
#
# COMPACT_ATOMS: atom_id res chain seq x y z
N MET A 1 -8.11 7.22 21.32
CA MET A 1 -7.03 6.30 21.75
C MET A 1 -6.52 5.58 20.50
N PRO A 2 -5.21 5.52 20.23
CA PRO A 2 -4.67 4.76 19.10
C PRO A 2 -4.89 3.25 19.30
N ALA A 3 -5.17 2.54 18.21
CA ALA A 3 -5.40 1.11 18.21
C ALA A 3 -4.09 0.35 18.49
N ARG A 4 -4.04 -0.32 19.64
CA ARG A 4 -2.83 -1.05 20.11
C ARG A 4 -2.42 -2.17 19.15
N GLN A 5 -3.39 -2.89 18.60
CA GLN A 5 -3.16 -4.01 17.67
C GLN A 5 -2.53 -3.55 16.35
N LEU A 6 -2.99 -2.41 15.81
CA LEU A 6 -2.44 -1.84 14.58
C LEU A 6 -0.97 -1.45 14.78
N ALA A 7 -0.64 -0.77 15.88
CA ALA A 7 0.72 -0.38 16.17
C ALA A 7 1.66 -1.57 16.37
N ALA A 8 1.19 -2.64 17.02
CA ALA A 8 1.95 -3.87 17.19
C ALA A 8 2.25 -4.53 15.84
N ARG A 9 1.21 -4.69 15.00
CA ARG A 9 1.36 -5.30 13.67
C ARG A 9 2.27 -4.50 12.75
N ALA A 10 2.15 -3.18 12.75
CA ALA A 10 3.03 -2.30 11.99
C ALA A 10 4.50 -2.48 12.40
N ARG A 11 4.76 -2.61 13.71
CA ARG A 11 6.11 -2.87 14.23
C ARG A 11 6.67 -4.22 13.79
N GLU A 12 5.86 -5.29 13.87
CA GLU A 12 6.25 -6.63 13.41
C GLU A 12 6.62 -6.65 11.93
N LEU A 13 5.93 -5.86 11.11
CA LEU A 13 6.16 -5.77 9.67
C LEU A 13 7.22 -4.74 9.27
N GLY A 14 7.83 -4.03 10.22
CA GLY A 14 8.82 -2.98 9.93
C GLY A 14 8.24 -1.73 9.26
N VAL A 15 6.92 -1.49 9.37
CA VAL A 15 6.26 -0.29 8.83
C VAL A 15 6.68 0.93 9.65
N ARG A 16 7.49 1.81 9.05
CA ARG A 16 8.14 2.94 9.73
C ARG A 16 7.21 4.12 10.01
N HIS A 17 6.25 4.37 9.12
CA HIS A 17 5.35 5.52 9.21
C HIS A 17 3.94 5.04 9.53
N VAL A 18 3.46 5.35 10.73
CA VAL A 18 2.14 4.93 11.22
C VAL A 18 1.39 6.15 11.71
N TYR A 19 0.26 6.44 11.06
CA TYR A 19 -0.61 7.55 11.38
C TYR A 19 -1.94 7.01 11.91
N GLN A 20 -2.36 7.45 13.09
CA GLN A 20 -3.59 6.99 13.73
C GLN A 20 -4.40 8.17 14.28
N GLY A 21 -5.72 8.07 14.21
CA GLY A 21 -6.61 9.14 14.68
C GLY A 21 -6.50 10.43 13.85
N CYS A 22 -5.99 10.33 12.62
CA CYS A 22 -5.90 11.46 11.71
C CYS A 22 -7.30 11.92 11.33
N LYS A 23 -7.62 13.17 11.66
CA LYS A 23 -8.87 13.81 11.25
C LYS A 23 -8.83 14.20 9.78
N ASP A 24 -7.66 14.64 9.31
CA ASP A 24 -7.40 14.92 7.89
C ASP A 24 -6.37 13.94 7.34
N LYS A 25 -6.81 13.11 6.38
CA LYS A 25 -5.95 12.14 5.68
C LYS A 25 -5.06 12.78 4.62
N ARG A 26 -5.37 14.00 4.14
CA ARG A 26 -4.56 14.73 3.15
C ARG A 26 -3.27 15.22 3.78
N ASP A 27 -3.35 15.77 4.99
CA ASP A 27 -2.17 16.20 5.74
C ASP A 27 -1.26 15.01 6.06
N ALA A 28 -1.85 13.88 6.48
CA ALA A 28 -1.10 12.64 6.71
C ALA A 28 -0.44 12.12 5.44
N LEU A 29 -1.12 12.22 4.28
CA LEU A 29 -0.54 11.87 2.98
C LEU A 29 0.64 12.79 2.64
N GLN A 30 0.50 14.11 2.80
CA GLN A 30 1.60 15.04 2.53
C GLN A 30 2.81 14.80 3.44
N ASP A 31 2.60 14.55 4.74
CA ASP A 31 3.69 14.24 5.67
C ASP A 31 4.42 12.95 5.31
N VAL A 32 3.70 11.86 4.99
CA VAL A 32 4.35 10.60 4.63
C VAL A 32 5.10 10.70 3.30
N LEU A 33 4.55 11.41 2.30
CA LEU A 33 5.24 11.65 1.03
C LEU A 33 6.52 12.45 1.26
N GLY A 34 6.46 13.51 2.08
CA GLY A 34 7.61 14.32 2.45
C GLY A 34 8.70 13.52 3.19
N ARG A 35 8.31 12.68 4.16
CA ARG A 35 9.24 11.79 4.88
C ARG A 35 9.87 10.73 3.99
N CYS A 36 9.15 10.25 2.99
CA CYS A 36 9.65 9.29 2.01
C CYS A 36 10.45 9.95 0.87
N GLY A 37 10.38 11.28 0.72
CA GLY A 37 11.06 12.01 -0.35
C GLY A 37 10.50 11.71 -1.75
N ILE A 38 9.23 11.31 -1.86
CA ILE A 38 8.59 10.95 -3.14
C ILE A 38 7.43 11.88 -3.48
N SER A 39 7.21 12.12 -4.77
CA SER A 39 6.03 12.80 -5.27
C SER A 39 4.79 11.90 -5.16
N SER A 40 3.62 12.49 -5.00
CA SER A 40 2.37 11.73 -4.95
C SER A 40 2.09 10.90 -6.21
N SER A 41 2.55 11.36 -7.38
CA SER A 41 2.46 10.63 -8.65
C SER A 41 3.26 9.33 -8.69
N ARG A 42 4.16 9.12 -7.72
CA ARG A 42 5.00 7.92 -7.55
C ARG A 42 4.56 7.07 -6.35
N ALA A 43 3.34 7.32 -5.86
CA ALA A 43 2.78 6.64 -4.71
C ALA A 43 1.56 5.84 -5.12
N ALA A 44 1.41 4.68 -4.49
CA ALA A 44 0.22 3.87 -4.54
C ALA A 44 -0.47 3.88 -3.17
N ALA A 45 -1.80 3.83 -3.16
CA ALA A 45 -2.60 3.70 -1.94
C ALA A 45 -3.73 2.71 -2.17
N ILE A 46 -4.14 2.00 -1.13
CA ILE A 46 -5.26 1.07 -1.15
C ILE A 46 -6.25 1.42 -0.04
N GLY A 47 -7.55 1.40 -0.35
CA GLY A 47 -8.62 1.73 0.59
C GLY A 47 -9.90 0.94 0.35
N ASP A 48 -10.86 1.10 1.25
CA ASP A 48 -12.13 0.35 1.25
C ASP A 48 -13.38 1.22 1.44
N ASP A 49 -13.26 2.39 2.09
CA ASP A 49 -14.41 3.23 2.43
C ASP A 49 -14.22 4.71 2.02
N LEU A 50 -15.31 5.48 2.04
CA LEU A 50 -15.36 6.88 1.55
C LEU A 50 -14.24 7.78 2.10
N PRO A 51 -13.81 7.70 3.37
CA PRO A 51 -12.70 8.52 3.85
C PRO A 51 -11.38 8.28 3.11
N ASP A 52 -11.19 7.12 2.49
CA ASP A 52 -9.99 6.81 1.70
C ASP A 52 -9.92 7.57 0.38
N LEU A 53 -11.06 8.05 -0.15
CA LEU A 53 -11.09 8.84 -1.39
C LEU A 53 -10.19 10.08 -1.31
N HIS A 54 -9.98 10.64 -0.11
CA HIS A 54 -9.04 11.74 0.10
C HIS A 54 -7.58 11.36 -0.21
N ILE A 55 -7.19 10.12 0.12
CA ILE A 55 -5.85 9.60 -0.17
C ILE A 55 -5.80 9.09 -1.61
N LEU A 56 -6.80 8.31 -2.04
CA LEU A 56 -6.83 7.69 -3.37
C LEU A 56 -6.78 8.74 -4.49
N ASN A 57 -7.54 9.82 -4.38
CA ASN A 57 -7.50 10.91 -5.36
C ASN A 57 -6.19 11.74 -5.28
N GLY A 58 -5.41 11.56 -4.22
CA GLY A 58 -4.17 12.29 -3.98
C GLY A 58 -2.93 11.58 -4.49
N VAL A 59 -3.00 10.31 -4.91
CA VAL A 59 -1.86 9.49 -5.32
C VAL A 59 -1.88 9.14 -6.82
N GLY A 60 -0.73 8.76 -7.38
CA GLY A 60 -0.60 8.36 -8.79
C GLY A 60 -1.25 7.02 -9.11
N TYR A 61 -1.34 6.11 -8.13
CA TYR A 61 -1.87 4.77 -8.32
C TYR A 61 -2.88 4.37 -7.23
N PRO A 62 -4.14 4.83 -7.32
CA PRO A 62 -5.19 4.45 -6.40
C PRO A 62 -5.63 3.00 -6.63
N MET A 63 -5.80 2.25 -5.54
CA MET A 63 -6.27 0.86 -5.53
C MET A 63 -7.42 0.69 -4.53
N ALA A 64 -8.27 -0.31 -4.76
CA ALA A 64 -9.34 -0.67 -3.84
C ALA A 64 -9.36 -2.17 -3.56
N VAL A 65 -9.88 -2.56 -2.40
CA VAL A 65 -10.15 -3.97 -2.11
C VAL A 65 -11.47 -4.44 -2.74
N ARG A 66 -11.66 -5.75 -2.95
CA ARG A 66 -12.88 -6.29 -3.59
C ARG A 66 -14.16 -5.80 -2.93
N ASP A 67 -14.20 -5.84 -1.61
CA ASP A 67 -15.34 -5.54 -0.75
C ASP A 67 -15.45 -4.05 -0.40
N ALA A 68 -14.65 -3.19 -1.03
CA ALA A 68 -14.77 -1.74 -0.91
C ALA A 68 -16.13 -1.23 -1.43
N VAL A 69 -16.56 -0.08 -0.91
CA VAL A 69 -17.76 0.62 -1.39
C VAL A 69 -17.61 0.99 -2.87
N ALA A 70 -18.75 1.17 -3.56
CA ALA A 70 -18.76 1.30 -5.01
C ALA A 70 -17.95 2.51 -5.51
N GLU A 71 -18.05 3.64 -4.80
CA GLU A 71 -17.36 4.89 -5.06
C GLU A 71 -15.83 4.73 -5.00
N VAL A 72 -15.35 3.97 -4.03
CA VAL A 72 -13.92 3.68 -3.85
C VAL A 72 -13.40 2.80 -4.98
N ARG A 73 -14.17 1.77 -5.38
CA ARG A 73 -13.80 0.93 -6.53
C ARG A 73 -13.80 1.71 -7.85
N GLN A 74 -14.73 2.66 -8.01
CA GLN A 74 -14.80 3.52 -9.20
C GLN A 74 -13.62 4.49 -9.29
N ALA A 75 -13.11 4.97 -8.16
CA ALA A 75 -11.93 5.84 -8.12
C ALA A 75 -10.60 5.08 -8.31
N ALA A 76 -10.60 3.75 -8.15
CA ALA A 76 -9.41 2.93 -8.20
C ALA A 76 -8.99 2.57 -9.64
N ARG A 77 -7.67 2.56 -9.87
CA ARG A 77 -7.07 2.05 -11.12
C ARG A 77 -6.95 0.52 -11.10
N PHE A 78 -6.88 -0.07 -9.91
CA PHE A 78 -6.83 -1.51 -9.71
C PHE A 78 -7.71 -1.89 -8.52
N VAL A 79 -8.54 -2.91 -8.69
CA VAL A 79 -9.37 -3.48 -7.63
C VAL A 79 -8.92 -4.92 -7.43
N THR A 80 -8.58 -5.27 -6.19
CA THR A 80 -8.14 -6.64 -5.88
C THR A 80 -9.30 -7.62 -6.04
N SER A 81 -8.98 -8.86 -6.40
CA SER A 81 -9.91 -9.99 -6.40
C SER A 81 -10.14 -10.52 -4.98
N ALA A 82 -9.15 -10.42 -4.10
CA ALA A 82 -9.29 -10.73 -2.69
C ALA A 82 -9.97 -9.58 -1.92
N PRO A 83 -10.78 -9.88 -0.89
CA PRO A 83 -11.32 -8.87 0.01
C PRO A 83 -10.30 -8.45 1.09
N GLY A 84 -10.61 -7.37 1.80
CA GLY A 84 -9.85 -6.86 2.92
C GLY A 84 -9.54 -7.95 3.97
N GLY A 85 -8.30 -7.99 4.45
CA GLY A 85 -7.85 -8.99 5.44
C GLY A 85 -7.69 -10.42 4.92
N GLN A 86 -8.03 -10.71 3.66
CA GLN A 86 -7.97 -12.06 3.07
C GLN A 86 -7.00 -12.13 1.87
N GLY A 87 -5.93 -11.32 1.90
CA GLY A 87 -4.87 -11.33 0.88
C GLY A 87 -4.85 -10.14 -0.06
N ALA A 88 -5.79 -9.19 0.03
CA ALA A 88 -5.85 -8.02 -0.85
C ALA A 88 -4.53 -7.21 -0.91
N VAL A 89 -3.90 -6.94 0.25
CA VAL A 89 -2.61 -6.22 0.28
C VAL A 89 -1.49 -7.02 -0.40
N ARG A 90 -1.47 -8.35 -0.23
CA ARG A 90 -0.49 -9.22 -0.91
C ARG A 90 -0.70 -9.21 -2.41
N GLU A 91 -1.94 -9.31 -2.87
CA GLU A 91 -2.30 -9.22 -4.30
C GLU A 91 -1.88 -7.86 -4.89
N ALA A 92 -2.15 -6.76 -4.17
CA ALA A 92 -1.75 -5.42 -4.60
C ALA A 92 -0.23 -5.26 -4.69
N ILE A 93 0.53 -5.78 -3.72
CA ILE A 93 2.01 -5.77 -3.76
C ILE A 93 2.51 -6.57 -4.96
N GLU A 94 1.98 -7.78 -5.19
CA GLU A 94 2.35 -8.62 -6.33
C GLU A 94 2.06 -7.92 -7.66
N HIS A 95 0.90 -7.28 -7.78
CA HIS A 95 0.52 -6.47 -8.93
C HIS A 95 1.50 -5.30 -9.18
N LEU A 96 1.86 -4.54 -8.13
CA LEU A 96 2.82 -3.43 -8.24
C LEU A 96 4.24 -3.89 -8.59
N MET A 97 4.66 -5.06 -8.11
CA MET A 97 5.98 -5.62 -8.43
C MET A 97 6.07 -6.12 -9.87
N GLY A 98 4.94 -6.51 -10.47
CA GLY A 98 4.86 -6.96 -11.86
C GLY A 98 5.89 -8.05 -12.16
N PRO A 99 6.74 -7.92 -13.20
CA PRO A 99 7.75 -8.92 -13.54
C PRO A 99 8.77 -9.22 -12.42
N ARG A 100 9.04 -8.25 -11.52
CA ARG A 100 9.99 -8.45 -10.41
C ARG A 100 9.49 -9.45 -9.38
N TRP A 101 8.18 -9.70 -9.32
CA TRP A 101 7.60 -10.69 -8.43
C TRP A 101 8.23 -12.08 -8.61
N GLN A 102 8.53 -12.47 -9.86
CA GLN A 102 9.16 -13.75 -10.16
C GLN A 102 10.55 -13.89 -9.53
N GLN A 103 11.31 -12.80 -9.42
CA GLN A 103 12.61 -12.81 -8.77
C GLN A 103 12.50 -13.07 -7.27
N VAL A 104 11.49 -12.48 -6.62
CA VAL A 104 11.18 -12.76 -5.20
C VAL A 104 10.83 -14.23 -5.01
N VAL A 105 9.96 -14.78 -5.87
CA VAL A 105 9.58 -16.19 -5.82
C VAL A 105 10.79 -17.11 -6.02
N SER A 106 11.66 -16.81 -6.99
CA SER A 106 12.89 -17.59 -7.22
C SER A 106 13.81 -17.62 -6.01
N GLY A 107 13.94 -16.52 -5.26
CA GLY A 107 14.74 -16.49 -4.02
C GLY A 107 14.28 -17.53 -2.99
N TYR A 108 12.97 -17.67 -2.79
CA TYR A 108 12.40 -18.68 -1.89
C TYR A 108 12.54 -20.12 -2.41
N VAL A 109 12.49 -20.33 -3.73
CA VAL A 109 12.64 -21.67 -4.32
C VAL A 109 14.09 -22.15 -4.28
N SER A 110 15.05 -21.24 -4.44
CA SER A 110 16.47 -21.58 -4.57
C SER A 110 17.26 -21.58 -3.24
N ASN A 111 16.61 -21.36 -2.08
CA ASN A 111 17.29 -21.20 -0.77
C ASN A 111 18.40 -20.11 -0.78
N GLN A 112 18.29 -19.11 -1.65
CA GLN A 112 19.22 -17.97 -1.67
C GLN A 112 18.61 -16.80 -0.90
N GLU A 113 19.44 -16.07 -0.15
CA GLU A 113 19.01 -14.87 0.57
C GLU A 113 18.41 -13.85 -0.40
N ILE A 114 17.17 -13.45 -0.15
CA ILE A 114 16.52 -12.35 -0.85
C ILE A 114 17.21 -11.07 -0.40
N THR A 115 18.15 -10.56 -1.21
CA THR A 115 18.83 -9.30 -0.90
C THR A 115 17.84 -8.12 -0.90
N GLU A 116 18.01 -7.16 0.01
CA GLU A 116 17.11 -6.00 0.24
C GLU A 116 16.92 -5.06 -0.98
N ASN A 117 17.60 -5.30 -2.10
CA ASN A 117 17.69 -4.40 -3.26
C ASN A 117 16.62 -4.60 -4.35
N VAL A 118 15.45 -5.15 -4.04
CA VAL A 118 14.40 -5.41 -5.06
C VAL A 118 13.62 -4.15 -5.48
N VAL A 119 13.87 -2.99 -4.84
CA VAL A 119 13.24 -1.71 -5.22
C VAL A 119 14.28 -0.68 -5.65
N PRO A 120 14.69 -0.64 -6.93
CA PRO A 120 15.35 0.51 -7.52
C PRO A 120 14.34 1.64 -7.72
N ASP A 121 14.82 2.84 -7.46
CA ASP A 121 14.15 4.13 -7.65
C ASP A 121 13.54 4.23 -9.07
N GLY A 122 12.21 4.30 -9.17
CA GLY A 122 11.53 4.62 -10.45
C GLY A 122 10.32 3.78 -10.83
N THR A 123 9.79 2.89 -9.98
CA THR A 123 8.45 2.34 -10.23
C THR A 123 7.40 3.43 -9.98
N PRO A 124 6.40 3.61 -10.87
CA PRO A 124 5.32 4.59 -10.68
C PRO A 124 4.52 4.35 -9.39
#